data_AF-A0A6M3JMF9-F1
#
_entry.id   AF-A0A6M3JMF9-F1
#
_cell.length_a   1.000
_cell.length_b   1.000
_cell.length_c   1.000
_cell.angle_alpha   90.00
_cell.angle_beta   90.00
_cell.angle_gamma   90.00
#
_symmetry.space_group_name_H-M   'P 1'
#
loop_
_entity.id
_entity.type
_entity.pdbx_description
1 polymer ?
#
loop_
_entity_poly.entity_id
_entity_poly.type
_entity_poly.pdbx_seq_one_letter_code
_entity_poly.pdbx_strand_id
1 'polypeptide(L)'
;MLTGDTESGKSAVLKAVDWIINNNPGGEDLEGARSNWDKKKGVTKGSIATDSHTVTRIKSNSNNEYQLDGESFKAFGQGVPKEVQDALNIGPINIQRQEDKKAEGRHLFLLTASSGEIARYLNKIVDLDIIDKAHTNIEKVKRRTSTELSIHQDALRDQQRELKEDFADLERRERDIEALAKLERESAALKRSLDSLTQLNNSIARENQAIVPLMKRIGAEEQVNRLLETARSISADAERLRTLNRLTREIEDNQRICDSLSGAGKAEKQIDGLLGLVREIEQLKRRRDSLRDYGGLIADAEADIKRYGQDIVNTTKQFNSLMPERCPLCGK
;
A
#
# COMPACT_ATOMS: atom_id res chain seq x y z
N MET A 1 100.31 -62.02 -16.36
CA MET A 1 101.14 -61.50 -15.26
C MET A 1 102.04 -60.41 -15.82
N LEU A 2 101.92 -59.15 -15.36
CA LEU A 2 102.80 -58.05 -15.81
C LEU A 2 104.05 -58.03 -14.93
N THR A 3 105.21 -58.35 -15.49
CA THR A 3 106.51 -58.34 -14.78
C THR A 3 107.45 -57.29 -15.38
N GLY A 4 108.38 -56.77 -14.59
CA GLY A 4 109.36 -55.75 -15.00
C GLY A 4 109.94 -55.02 -13.80
N ASP A 5 110.87 -54.10 -14.03
CA ASP A 5 111.52 -53.32 -12.96
C ASP A 5 110.58 -52.31 -12.30
N THR A 6 110.90 -51.88 -11.08
CA THR A 6 110.18 -50.78 -10.43
C THR A 6 110.18 -49.54 -11.34
N GLU A 7 109.07 -48.81 -11.39
CA GLU A 7 108.86 -47.66 -12.31
C GLU A 7 108.76 -47.98 -13.81
N SER A 8 108.68 -49.26 -14.20
CA SER A 8 108.50 -49.66 -15.61
C SER A 8 107.10 -49.41 -16.19
N GLY A 9 106.22 -48.68 -15.50
CA GLY A 9 104.87 -48.34 -16.00
C GLY A 9 103.80 -49.43 -15.83
N LYS A 10 104.03 -50.51 -15.06
CA LYS A 10 103.01 -51.57 -14.83
C LYS A 10 101.69 -51.02 -14.25
N SER A 11 101.78 -50.10 -13.29
CA SER A 11 100.61 -49.43 -12.70
C SER A 11 99.90 -48.49 -13.68
N ALA A 12 100.59 -48.01 -14.73
CA ALA A 12 100.00 -47.16 -15.75
C ALA A 12 98.99 -47.93 -16.62
N VAL A 13 99.19 -49.23 -16.84
CA VAL A 13 98.24 -50.08 -17.57
C VAL A 13 96.92 -50.20 -16.81
N LEU A 14 96.96 -50.43 -15.49
CA LEU A 14 95.73 -50.48 -14.66
C LEU A 14 95.03 -49.12 -14.59
N LYS A 15 95.80 -48.02 -14.52
CA LYS A 15 95.26 -46.66 -14.60
C LYS A 15 94.61 -46.38 -15.96
N ALA A 16 95.15 -46.92 -17.05
CA ALA A 16 94.56 -46.79 -18.38
C ALA A 16 93.23 -47.55 -18.51
N VAL A 17 93.11 -48.74 -17.90
CA VAL A 17 91.86 -49.50 -17.84
C VAL A 17 90.79 -48.74 -17.07
N ASP A 18 91.13 -48.23 -15.89
CA ASP A 18 90.19 -47.44 -15.07
C ASP A 18 89.82 -46.10 -15.72
N TRP A 19 90.74 -45.52 -16.49
CA TRP A 19 90.48 -44.32 -17.27
C TRP A 19 89.42 -44.55 -18.36
N ILE A 20 89.43 -45.72 -19.00
CA ILE A 20 88.40 -46.08 -19.99
C ILE A 20 87.06 -46.30 -19.28
N ILE A 21 87.03 -47.05 -18.18
CA ILE A 21 85.79 -47.48 -17.51
C ILE A 21 85.11 -46.37 -16.70
N ASN A 22 85.88 -45.57 -15.96
CA ASN A 22 85.37 -44.60 -14.98
C ASN A 22 85.73 -43.14 -15.31
N ASN A 23 86.40 -42.88 -16.44
CA ASN A 23 86.94 -41.56 -16.77
C ASN A 23 87.87 -41.00 -15.66
N ASN A 24 88.63 -41.88 -14.99
CA ASN A 24 89.47 -41.56 -13.82
C ASN A 24 90.93 -42.02 -14.05
N PRO A 25 91.97 -41.16 -13.93
CA PRO A 25 91.93 -39.76 -13.45
C PRO A 25 91.28 -38.81 -14.44
N GLY A 26 90.52 -37.84 -13.92
CA GLY A 26 89.92 -36.75 -14.69
C GLY A 26 90.84 -35.51 -14.73
N GLY A 27 90.60 -34.58 -15.66
CA GLY A 27 91.25 -33.25 -15.63
C GLY A 27 92.79 -33.25 -15.83
N GLU A 28 93.48 -32.40 -15.05
CA GLU A 28 94.94 -32.14 -15.05
C GLU A 28 95.77 -33.30 -14.47
N ASP A 29 95.17 -34.20 -13.69
CA ASP A 29 95.87 -35.39 -13.15
C ASP A 29 96.30 -36.39 -14.24
N LEU A 30 95.61 -36.36 -15.40
CA LEU A 30 96.03 -37.08 -16.60
C LEU A 30 97.35 -36.52 -17.16
N GLU A 31 97.64 -35.25 -16.98
CA GLU A 31 98.89 -34.62 -17.44
C GLU A 31 100.08 -34.98 -16.54
N GLY A 32 99.83 -35.18 -15.23
CA GLY A 32 100.80 -35.72 -14.28
C GLY A 32 101.10 -37.21 -14.50
N ALA A 33 100.16 -37.97 -15.05
CA ALA A 33 100.31 -39.39 -15.36
C ALA A 33 100.97 -39.68 -16.72
N ARG A 34 101.23 -38.66 -17.55
CA ARG A 34 101.97 -38.79 -18.82
C ARG A 34 103.48 -38.80 -18.57
N SER A 35 104.19 -39.70 -19.25
CA SER A 35 105.66 -39.65 -19.27
C SER A 35 106.13 -38.34 -19.90
N ASN A 36 107.23 -37.76 -19.40
CA ASN A 36 107.79 -36.49 -19.89
C ASN A 36 108.10 -36.47 -21.40
N TRP A 37 108.15 -37.64 -22.05
CA TRP A 37 108.37 -37.81 -23.48
C TRP A 37 107.18 -37.36 -24.35
N ASP A 38 105.96 -37.44 -23.83
CA ASP A 38 104.73 -37.27 -24.63
C ASP A 38 104.02 -35.92 -24.43
N LYS A 39 104.63 -35.01 -23.66
CA LYS A 39 104.10 -33.65 -23.41
C LYS A 39 104.04 -32.78 -24.68
N LYS A 40 104.70 -33.18 -25.77
CA LYS A 40 104.79 -32.41 -27.03
C LYS A 40 104.01 -33.01 -28.23
N LYS A 41 103.43 -34.22 -28.13
CA LYS A 41 102.66 -34.90 -29.21
C LYS A 41 101.55 -35.81 -28.64
N GLY A 42 100.60 -35.32 -27.86
CA GLY A 42 99.27 -35.03 -28.42
C GLY A 42 98.48 -36.28 -28.87
N VAL A 43 97.45 -36.66 -28.10
CA VAL A 43 96.49 -37.80 -28.24
C VAL A 43 96.85 -39.02 -27.37
N THR A 44 96.09 -39.23 -26.29
CA THR A 44 96.06 -40.48 -25.51
C THR A 44 94.87 -41.33 -26.00
N LYS A 45 95.13 -42.58 -26.36
CA LYS A 45 94.11 -43.54 -26.82
C LYS A 45 94.25 -44.86 -26.07
N GLY A 46 93.15 -45.37 -25.55
CA GLY A 46 93.06 -46.71 -24.95
C GLY A 46 91.81 -47.43 -25.45
N SER A 47 91.89 -48.74 -25.65
CA SER A 47 90.76 -49.56 -26.09
C SER A 47 90.65 -50.80 -25.23
N ILE A 48 89.41 -51.14 -24.84
CA ILE A 48 89.05 -52.40 -24.19
C ILE A 48 88.10 -53.10 -25.16
N ALA A 49 88.44 -54.33 -25.54
CA ALA A 49 87.56 -55.22 -26.27
C ALA A 49 87.02 -56.27 -25.29
N THR A 50 85.70 -56.40 -25.24
CA THR A 50 85.02 -57.55 -24.63
C THR A 50 84.58 -58.50 -25.74
N ASP A 51 84.00 -59.65 -25.38
CA ASP A 51 83.48 -60.62 -26.36
C ASP A 51 82.37 -60.04 -27.26
N SER A 52 81.74 -58.95 -26.84
CA SER A 52 80.58 -58.35 -27.52
C SER A 52 80.79 -56.92 -28.02
N HIS A 53 81.63 -56.13 -27.35
CA HIS A 53 81.76 -54.69 -27.66
C HIS A 53 83.22 -54.23 -27.54
N THR A 54 83.60 -53.26 -28.37
CA THR A 54 84.89 -52.58 -28.31
C THR A 54 84.69 -51.12 -27.90
N VAL A 55 85.19 -50.77 -26.72
CA VAL A 55 85.17 -49.41 -26.18
C VAL A 55 86.54 -48.78 -26.32
N THR A 56 86.61 -47.69 -27.06
CA THR A 56 87.82 -46.87 -27.22
C THR A 56 87.62 -45.51 -26.57
N ARG A 57 88.58 -45.08 -25.76
CA ARG A 57 88.66 -43.73 -25.18
C ARG A 57 89.78 -42.94 -25.84
N ILE A 58 89.46 -41.75 -26.36
CA ILE A 58 90.43 -40.86 -27.02
C ILE A 58 90.37 -39.47 -26.36
N LYS A 59 91.53 -38.99 -25.88
CA LYS A 59 91.69 -37.63 -25.34
C LYS A 59 92.93 -36.95 -25.89
N SER A 60 92.74 -35.82 -26.56
CA SER A 60 93.77 -34.88 -27.01
C SER A 60 93.43 -33.46 -26.55
N ASN A 61 94.26 -32.47 -26.90
CA ASN A 61 93.99 -31.08 -26.56
C ASN A 61 92.71 -30.54 -27.24
N SER A 62 92.26 -31.17 -28.32
CA SER A 62 91.10 -30.74 -29.13
C SER A 62 89.98 -31.78 -29.22
N ASN A 63 90.23 -33.04 -28.85
CA ASN A 63 89.25 -34.11 -28.95
C ASN A 63 89.10 -34.87 -27.64
N ASN A 64 87.87 -35.06 -27.19
CA ASN A 64 87.53 -35.83 -26.00
C ASN A 64 86.29 -36.67 -26.30
N GLU A 65 86.50 -37.93 -26.66
CA GLU A 65 85.43 -38.80 -27.16
C GLU A 65 85.57 -40.23 -26.60
N TYR A 66 84.41 -40.89 -26.49
CA TYR A 66 84.32 -42.34 -26.38
C TYR A 66 83.87 -42.88 -27.74
N GLN A 67 84.35 -44.06 -28.14
CA GLN A 67 83.84 -44.80 -29.28
C GLN A 67 83.38 -46.18 -28.81
N LEU A 68 82.14 -46.55 -29.09
CA LEU A 68 81.60 -47.90 -28.87
C LEU A 68 81.32 -48.50 -30.24
N ASP A 69 82.03 -49.56 -30.61
CA ASP A 69 81.87 -50.26 -31.90
C ASP A 69 81.87 -49.35 -33.15
N GLY A 70 82.61 -48.24 -33.07
CA GLY A 70 82.75 -47.26 -34.15
C GLY A 70 81.84 -46.03 -34.01
N GLU A 71 80.86 -46.03 -33.12
CA GLU A 71 80.02 -44.85 -32.86
C GLU A 71 80.67 -43.90 -31.85
N SER A 72 80.80 -42.62 -32.20
CA SER A 72 81.49 -41.61 -31.38
C SER A 72 80.54 -40.84 -30.46
N PHE A 73 80.82 -40.87 -29.15
CA PHE A 73 80.12 -40.12 -28.11
C PHE A 73 80.96 -38.93 -27.65
N LYS A 74 80.46 -37.71 -27.89
CA LYS A 74 81.06 -36.43 -27.46
C LYS A 74 80.15 -35.73 -26.46
N ALA A 75 80.71 -34.85 -25.62
CA ALA A 75 79.97 -34.02 -24.64
C ALA A 75 79.28 -34.74 -23.46
N PHE A 76 79.86 -35.83 -22.94
CA PHE A 76 79.37 -36.58 -21.76
C PHE A 76 79.73 -35.94 -20.38
N GLY A 77 80.20 -34.68 -20.37
CA GLY A 77 80.55 -33.97 -19.14
C GLY A 77 81.70 -34.60 -18.36
N GLN A 78 81.52 -34.80 -17.04
CA GLN A 78 82.51 -35.45 -16.16
C GLN A 78 82.33 -36.98 -16.05
N GLY A 79 81.22 -37.53 -16.55
CA GLY A 79 80.89 -38.95 -16.44
C GLY A 79 81.34 -39.80 -17.64
N VAL A 80 80.83 -41.03 -17.71
CA VAL A 80 80.94 -41.92 -18.88
C VAL A 80 79.55 -42.04 -19.51
N PRO A 81 79.40 -42.05 -20.86
CA PRO A 81 78.10 -42.26 -21.51
C PRO A 81 77.39 -43.51 -20.98
N LYS A 82 76.06 -43.45 -20.83
CA LYS A 82 75.28 -44.57 -20.28
C LYS A 82 75.40 -45.82 -21.13
N GLU A 83 75.42 -45.65 -22.44
CA GLU A 83 75.58 -46.70 -23.44
C GLU A 83 76.91 -47.44 -23.27
N VAL A 84 77.98 -46.71 -22.91
CA VAL A 84 79.30 -47.28 -22.63
C VAL A 84 79.32 -47.97 -21.25
N GLN A 85 78.63 -47.40 -20.25
CA GLN A 85 78.51 -48.01 -18.92
C GLN A 85 77.73 -49.33 -18.98
N ASP A 86 76.62 -49.37 -19.73
CA ASP A 86 75.78 -50.54 -19.90
C ASP A 86 76.50 -51.63 -20.73
N ALA A 87 77.24 -51.23 -21.78
CA ALA A 87 78.02 -52.16 -22.61
C ALA A 87 79.19 -52.81 -21.86
N LEU A 88 79.87 -52.07 -20.98
CA LEU A 88 80.95 -52.63 -20.15
C LEU A 88 80.39 -53.37 -18.92
N ASN A 89 79.26 -52.91 -18.37
CA ASN A 89 78.64 -53.41 -17.14
C ASN A 89 79.64 -53.53 -15.96
N ILE A 90 80.58 -52.60 -15.86
CA ILE A 90 81.57 -52.53 -14.79
C ILE A 90 81.32 -51.24 -14.02
N GLY A 91 80.87 -51.37 -12.78
CA GLY A 91 80.68 -50.24 -11.87
C GLY A 91 81.91 -49.99 -10.98
N PRO A 92 81.89 -48.89 -10.19
CA PRO A 92 82.96 -48.57 -9.25
C PRO A 92 83.13 -49.60 -8.12
N ILE A 93 82.16 -50.51 -7.93
CA ILE A 93 82.29 -51.64 -6.99
C ILE A 93 83.19 -52.76 -7.52
N ASN A 94 83.39 -52.83 -8.84
CA ASN A 94 84.07 -53.92 -9.53
C ASN A 94 85.60 -53.68 -9.68
N ILE A 95 86.07 -52.44 -9.54
CA ILE A 95 87.49 -52.08 -9.67
C ILE A 95 88.06 -51.71 -8.29
N GLN A 96 89.18 -52.31 -7.91
CA GLN A 96 89.91 -52.01 -6.67
C GLN A 96 91.35 -51.63 -7.00
N ARG A 97 91.82 -50.44 -6.60
CA ARG A 97 93.22 -50.01 -6.86
C ARG A 97 94.14 -50.38 -5.70
N GLN A 98 95.40 -50.70 -6.00
CA GLN A 98 96.43 -50.95 -4.98
C GLN A 98 96.72 -49.75 -4.07
N GLU A 99 96.47 -48.52 -4.55
CA GLU A 99 96.75 -47.25 -3.87
C GLU A 99 95.52 -46.65 -3.17
N ASP A 100 94.36 -47.34 -3.14
CA ASP A 100 93.18 -46.96 -2.33
C ASP A 100 93.44 -47.09 -0.80
N LYS A 101 94.72 -47.09 -0.42
CA LYS A 101 95.26 -47.17 0.94
C LYS A 101 94.96 -45.93 1.80
N LYS A 102 94.38 -44.86 1.26
CA LYS A 102 94.17 -43.60 2.01
C LYS A 102 92.76 -43.01 1.99
N ALA A 103 91.86 -43.50 1.14
CA ALA A 103 90.46 -43.12 1.20
C ALA A 103 89.67 -44.23 1.94
N GLU A 104 89.53 -44.04 3.24
CA GLU A 104 88.52 -44.75 4.07
C GLU A 104 88.57 -46.29 3.98
N GLY A 105 89.63 -46.91 4.50
CA GLY A 105 89.54 -48.31 4.96
C GLY A 105 89.26 -49.39 3.91
N ARG A 106 89.56 -49.17 2.63
CA ARG A 106 89.35 -50.16 1.55
C ARG A 106 90.64 -50.84 1.08
N HIS A 107 91.39 -51.46 1.99
CA HIS A 107 92.51 -52.34 1.58
C HIS A 107 92.42 -53.78 2.09
N LEU A 108 91.32 -54.14 2.74
CA LEU A 108 91.04 -55.52 3.07
C LEU A 108 89.55 -55.74 2.89
N PHE A 109 89.18 -56.34 1.76
CA PHE A 109 87.79 -56.64 1.38
C PHE A 109 86.97 -57.09 2.60
N LEU A 110 85.99 -56.27 3.01
CA LEU A 110 85.06 -56.44 4.15
C LEU A 110 85.68 -56.74 5.54
N LEU A 111 86.99 -56.95 5.64
CA LEU A 111 87.68 -57.35 6.87
C LEU A 111 87.95 -56.16 7.80
N THR A 112 87.97 -54.94 7.26
CA THR A 112 88.17 -53.69 8.02
C THR A 112 86.91 -52.82 8.12
N ALA A 113 85.79 -53.26 7.54
CA ALA A 113 84.52 -52.51 7.55
C ALA A 113 83.72 -52.78 8.84
N SER A 114 83.03 -51.77 9.35
CA SER A 114 82.10 -51.95 10.48
C SER A 114 80.88 -52.80 10.09
N SER A 115 80.21 -53.41 11.06
CA SER A 115 79.01 -54.24 10.80
C SER A 115 77.92 -53.49 10.03
N GLY A 116 77.76 -52.18 10.25
CA GLY A 116 76.81 -51.34 9.52
C GLY A 116 77.26 -51.00 8.09
N GLU A 117 78.56 -50.94 7.82
CA GLU A 117 79.10 -50.76 6.46
C GLU A 117 79.03 -52.06 5.66
N ILE A 118 79.31 -53.20 6.29
CA ILE A 118 79.13 -54.54 5.69
C ILE A 118 77.66 -54.72 5.30
N ALA A 119 76.72 -54.40 6.20
CA ALA A 119 75.28 -54.48 5.92
C ALA A 119 74.86 -53.55 4.77
N ARG A 120 75.34 -52.30 4.72
CA ARG A 120 75.07 -51.38 3.60
C ARG A 120 75.68 -51.88 2.28
N TYR A 121 76.91 -52.41 2.32
CA TYR A 121 77.57 -52.94 1.14
C TYR A 121 76.83 -54.18 0.59
N LEU A 122 76.39 -55.08 1.47
CA LEU A 122 75.57 -56.24 1.10
C LEU A 122 74.18 -55.82 0.59
N ASN A 123 73.50 -54.88 1.27
CA ASN A 123 72.19 -54.37 0.83
C ASN A 123 72.26 -53.73 -0.56
N LYS A 124 73.37 -53.03 -0.87
CA LYS A 124 73.62 -52.44 -2.18
C LYS A 124 73.91 -53.48 -3.27
N ILE A 125 74.50 -54.62 -2.90
CA ILE A 125 74.71 -55.75 -3.83
C ILE A 125 73.40 -56.50 -4.08
N VAL A 126 72.52 -56.60 -3.08
CA VAL A 126 71.25 -57.36 -3.12
C VAL A 126 70.05 -56.47 -3.50
N ASP A 127 70.27 -55.17 -3.74
CA ASP A 127 69.27 -54.17 -4.12
C ASP A 127 68.08 -54.03 -3.13
N LEU A 128 68.35 -54.24 -1.83
CA LEU A 128 67.35 -54.12 -0.75
C LEU A 128 67.03 -52.66 -0.37
N ASP A 129 67.75 -51.69 -0.93
CA ASP A 129 67.57 -50.24 -0.68
C ASP A 129 66.17 -49.73 -1.05
N ILE A 130 65.44 -50.44 -1.92
CA ILE A 130 64.08 -50.11 -2.32
C ILE A 130 63.11 -50.24 -1.13
N ILE A 131 63.29 -51.25 -0.29
CA ILE A 131 62.43 -51.51 0.88
C ILE A 131 62.59 -50.39 1.91
N ASP A 132 63.82 -49.98 2.20
CA ASP A 132 64.12 -48.90 3.16
C ASP A 132 63.54 -47.55 2.69
N LYS A 133 63.63 -47.26 1.38
CA LYS A 133 63.01 -46.08 0.78
C LYS A 133 61.49 -46.12 0.88
N ALA A 134 60.86 -47.27 0.61
CA ALA A 134 59.42 -47.44 0.73
C ALA A 134 58.95 -47.25 2.17
N HIS A 135 59.64 -47.86 3.14
CA HIS A 135 59.30 -47.73 4.56
C HIS A 135 59.44 -46.28 5.05
N THR A 136 60.52 -45.59 4.66
CA THR A 136 60.72 -44.17 5.00
C THR A 136 59.61 -43.29 4.43
N ASN A 137 59.17 -43.55 3.19
CA ASN A 137 58.10 -42.80 2.56
C ASN A 137 56.74 -43.06 3.25
N ILE A 138 56.44 -44.32 3.58
CA ILE A 138 55.21 -44.69 4.30
C ILE A 138 55.13 -43.99 5.66
N GLU A 139 56.22 -44.01 6.44
CA GLU A 139 56.26 -43.34 7.74
C GLU A 139 56.14 -41.82 7.62
N LYS A 140 56.71 -41.22 6.57
CA LYS A 140 56.53 -39.79 6.28
C LYS A 140 55.07 -39.45 6.00
N VAL A 141 54.39 -40.24 5.16
CA VAL A 141 52.97 -40.05 4.84
C VAL A 141 52.11 -40.21 6.09
N LYS A 142 52.32 -41.28 6.86
CA LYS A 142 51.59 -41.55 8.11
C LYS A 142 51.69 -40.40 9.10
N ARG A 143 52.89 -39.87 9.34
CA ARG A 143 53.10 -38.73 10.24
C ARG A 143 52.36 -37.49 9.74
N ARG A 144 52.50 -37.17 8.46
CA ARG A 144 51.82 -36.03 7.83
C ARG A 144 50.30 -36.15 8.00
N THR A 145 49.71 -37.28 7.65
CA THR A 145 48.26 -37.51 7.76
C THR A 145 47.80 -37.44 9.21
N SER A 146 48.57 -37.96 10.16
CA SER A 146 48.23 -37.86 11.59
C SER A 146 48.22 -36.42 12.08
N THR A 147 49.17 -35.59 11.65
CA THR A 147 49.21 -34.17 11.99
C THR A 147 48.04 -33.41 11.36
N GLU A 148 47.78 -33.65 10.06
CA GLU A 148 46.65 -33.04 9.35
C GLU A 148 45.31 -33.41 10.02
N LEU A 149 45.14 -34.67 10.42
CA LEU A 149 43.94 -35.13 11.11
C LEU A 149 43.74 -34.40 12.44
N SER A 150 44.79 -34.23 13.25
CA SER A 150 44.70 -33.49 14.52
C SER A 150 44.29 -32.03 14.29
N ILE A 151 44.91 -31.36 13.31
CA ILE A 151 44.59 -29.96 12.98
C ILE A 151 43.12 -29.83 12.56
N HIS A 152 42.63 -30.73 11.69
CA HIS A 152 41.23 -30.70 11.26
C HIS A 152 40.25 -31.03 12.40
N GLN A 153 40.63 -31.92 13.32
CA GLN A 153 39.81 -32.23 14.50
C GLN A 153 39.71 -31.04 15.46
N ASP A 154 40.81 -30.33 15.68
CA ASP A 154 40.81 -29.13 16.53
C ASP A 154 40.02 -27.99 15.87
N ALA A 155 40.23 -27.75 14.57
CA ALA A 155 39.44 -26.78 13.81
C ALA A 155 37.93 -27.08 13.84
N LEU A 156 37.54 -28.36 13.71
CA LEU A 156 36.14 -28.76 13.79
C LEU A 156 35.55 -28.47 15.19
N ARG A 157 36.31 -28.71 16.25
CA ARG A 157 35.87 -28.42 17.63
C ARG A 157 35.70 -26.92 17.85
N ASP A 158 36.64 -26.12 17.37
CA ASP A 158 36.57 -24.66 17.48
C ASP A 158 35.37 -24.11 16.69
N GLN A 159 35.18 -24.55 15.44
CA GLN A 159 34.01 -24.18 14.63
C GLN A 159 32.68 -24.62 15.27
N GLN A 160 32.62 -25.79 15.90
CA GLN A 160 31.43 -26.24 16.63
C GLN A 160 31.16 -25.41 17.89
N ARG A 161 32.21 -24.91 18.55
CA ARG A 161 32.08 -23.99 19.68
C ARG A 161 31.57 -22.63 19.22
N GLU A 162 32.21 -22.05 18.20
CA GLU A 162 31.79 -20.77 17.60
C GLU A 162 30.34 -20.84 17.13
N LEU A 163 29.95 -21.90 16.41
CA LEU A 163 28.57 -22.08 15.95
C LEU A 163 27.56 -22.15 17.12
N LYS A 164 27.93 -22.74 18.25
CA LYS A 164 27.06 -22.78 19.43
C LYS A 164 26.97 -21.44 20.13
N GLU A 165 28.06 -20.68 20.19
CA GLU A 165 28.11 -19.37 20.85
C GLU A 165 27.41 -18.30 20.01
N ASP A 166 27.71 -18.22 18.71
CA ASP A 166 27.17 -17.23 17.77
C ASP A 166 25.65 -17.40 17.56
N PHE A 167 25.15 -18.63 17.65
CA PHE A 167 23.73 -18.95 17.48
C PHE A 167 23.04 -19.31 18.80
N ALA A 168 23.67 -19.04 19.96
CA ALA A 168 23.07 -19.31 21.27
C ALA A 168 21.75 -18.55 21.49
N ASP A 169 21.60 -17.38 20.87
CA ASP A 169 20.44 -16.52 21.02
C ASP A 169 19.41 -16.64 19.89
N LEU A 170 19.59 -17.61 18.96
CA LEU A 170 18.76 -17.71 17.76
C LEU A 170 17.27 -17.88 18.10
N GLU A 171 16.95 -18.77 19.04
CA GLU A 171 15.57 -18.98 19.51
C GLU A 171 14.98 -17.73 20.20
N ARG A 172 15.82 -16.90 20.82
CA ARG A 172 15.38 -15.62 21.38
C ARG A 172 15.08 -14.64 20.25
N ARG A 173 15.95 -14.54 19.24
CA ARG A 173 15.75 -13.68 18.07
C ARG A 173 14.51 -14.06 17.29
N GLU A 174 14.24 -15.36 17.11
CA GLU A 174 13.01 -15.83 16.46
C GLU A 174 11.76 -15.36 17.23
N ARG A 175 11.75 -15.53 18.55
CA ARG A 175 10.65 -15.02 19.40
C ARG A 175 10.51 -13.50 19.33
N ASP A 176 11.61 -12.77 19.32
CA ASP A 176 11.60 -11.30 19.21
C ASP A 176 11.05 -10.85 17.85
N ILE A 177 11.39 -11.54 16.76
CA ILE A 177 10.84 -11.28 15.41
C ILE A 177 9.33 -11.56 15.37
N GLU A 178 8.87 -12.67 15.95
CA GLU A 178 7.44 -12.98 16.03
C GLU A 178 6.67 -11.92 16.84
N ALA A 179 7.24 -11.48 17.97
CA ALA A 179 6.66 -10.43 18.80
C ALA A 179 6.59 -9.09 18.04
N LEU A 180 7.66 -8.72 17.33
CA LEU A 180 7.69 -7.51 16.50
C LEU A 180 6.65 -7.58 15.37
N ALA A 181 6.51 -8.71 14.69
CA ALA A 181 5.51 -8.91 13.65
C ALA A 181 4.08 -8.77 14.19
N LYS A 182 3.83 -9.23 15.42
CA LYS A 182 2.53 -9.03 16.09
C LYS A 182 2.28 -7.56 16.40
N LEU A 183 3.26 -6.86 16.98
CA LEU A 183 3.17 -5.44 17.29
C LEU A 183 2.95 -4.58 16.03
N GLU A 184 3.59 -4.94 14.92
CA GLU A 184 3.42 -4.25 13.65
C GLU A 184 1.99 -4.40 13.11
N ARG A 185 1.40 -5.60 13.20
CA ARG A 185 -0.01 -5.84 12.83
C ARG A 185 -0.97 -5.03 13.70
N GLU A 186 -0.73 -4.98 15.01
CA GLU A 186 -1.54 -4.19 15.96
C GLU A 186 -1.43 -2.70 15.63
N SER A 187 -0.22 -2.18 15.43
CA SER A 187 0.03 -0.79 15.02
C SER A 187 -0.70 -0.43 13.72
N ALA A 188 -0.63 -1.31 12.72
CA ALA A 188 -1.33 -1.12 11.45
C ALA A 188 -2.87 -1.09 11.62
N ALA A 189 -3.42 -1.95 12.48
CA ALA A 189 -4.85 -1.95 12.79
C ALA A 189 -5.28 -0.67 13.53
N LEU A 190 -4.51 -0.22 14.53
CA LEU A 190 -4.75 1.03 15.23
C LEU A 190 -4.70 2.23 14.28
N LYS A 191 -3.75 2.25 13.35
CA LYS A 191 -3.62 3.33 12.36
C LYS A 191 -4.85 3.43 11.44
N ARG A 192 -5.36 2.29 10.95
CA ARG A 192 -6.61 2.27 10.17
C ARG A 192 -7.81 2.78 10.97
N SER A 193 -7.87 2.42 12.26
CA SER A 193 -8.92 2.88 13.15
C SER A 193 -8.84 4.40 13.37
N LEU A 194 -7.64 4.94 13.55
CA LEU A 194 -7.39 6.37 13.67
C LEU A 194 -7.77 7.13 12.39
N ASP A 195 -7.41 6.61 11.22
CA ASP A 195 -7.77 7.20 9.93
C ASP A 195 -9.30 7.24 9.76
N SER A 196 -9.99 6.16 10.14
CA SER A 196 -11.46 6.08 10.10
C SER A 196 -12.12 7.08 11.06
N LEU A 197 -11.60 7.20 12.29
CA LEU A 197 -12.09 8.18 13.27
C LEU A 197 -11.86 9.61 12.80
N THR A 198 -10.74 9.86 12.13
CA THR A 198 -10.41 11.18 11.58
C THR A 198 -11.34 11.54 10.42
N GLN A 199 -11.66 10.58 9.54
CA GLN A 199 -12.68 10.77 8.49
C GLN A 199 -14.06 11.03 9.08
N LEU A 200 -14.46 10.30 10.13
CA LEU A 200 -15.74 10.51 10.80
C LEU A 200 -15.81 11.89 11.44
N ASN A 201 -14.75 12.31 12.15
CA ASN A 201 -14.69 13.62 12.78
C ASN A 201 -14.76 14.76 11.73
N ASN A 202 -14.10 14.60 10.59
CA ASN A 202 -14.20 15.54 9.48
C ASN A 202 -15.63 15.61 8.89
N SER A 203 -16.33 14.47 8.86
CA SER A 203 -17.73 14.41 8.39
C SER A 203 -18.66 15.11 9.37
N ILE A 204 -18.53 14.85 10.67
CA ILE A 204 -19.26 15.54 11.74
C ILE A 204 -19.00 17.05 11.69
N ALA A 205 -17.76 17.48 11.48
CA ALA A 205 -17.43 18.90 11.36
C ALA A 205 -18.13 19.57 10.17
N ARG A 206 -18.22 18.89 9.02
CA ARG A 206 -18.95 19.37 7.84
C ARG A 206 -20.45 19.48 8.10
N GLU A 207 -21.05 18.45 8.71
CA GLU A 207 -22.47 18.47 9.06
C GLU A 207 -22.79 19.59 10.05
N ASN A 208 -21.96 19.78 11.09
CA ASN A 208 -22.12 20.88 12.03
C ASN A 208 -22.03 22.25 11.35
N GLN A 209 -21.09 22.44 10.40
CA GLN A 209 -21.03 23.67 9.60
C GLN A 209 -22.30 23.89 8.76
N ALA A 210 -22.93 22.83 8.26
CA ALA A 210 -24.19 22.91 7.51
C ALA A 210 -25.41 23.18 8.40
N ILE A 211 -25.40 22.72 9.66
CA ILE A 211 -26.50 22.94 10.62
C ILE A 211 -26.59 24.41 11.05
N VAL A 212 -25.45 25.08 11.28
CA VAL A 212 -25.41 26.49 11.74
C VAL A 212 -26.28 27.44 10.88
N PRO A 213 -26.18 27.49 9.54
CA PRO A 213 -27.04 28.36 8.74
C PRO A 213 -28.51 27.92 8.73
N LEU A 214 -28.79 26.62 8.86
CA LEU A 214 -30.17 26.12 8.96
C LEU A 214 -30.82 26.55 10.28
N MET A 215 -30.10 26.50 11.40
CA MET A 215 -30.58 27.01 12.69
C MET A 215 -30.91 28.50 12.63
N LYS A 216 -30.10 29.31 11.92
CA LYS A 216 -30.41 30.73 11.69
C LYS A 216 -31.70 30.93 10.91
N ARG A 217 -31.98 30.08 9.92
CA ARG A 217 -33.23 30.12 9.13
C ARG A 217 -34.45 29.77 9.99
N ILE A 218 -34.35 28.75 10.85
CA ILE A 218 -35.41 28.38 11.79
C ILE A 218 -35.70 29.53 12.77
N GLY A 219 -34.66 30.21 13.27
CA GLY A 219 -34.86 31.39 14.13
C GLY A 219 -35.61 32.55 13.46
N ALA A 220 -35.59 32.62 12.11
CA ALA A 220 -36.36 33.61 11.36
C ALA A 220 -37.83 33.21 11.16
N GLU A 221 -38.19 31.94 11.35
CA GLU A 221 -39.55 31.42 11.16
C GLU A 221 -40.55 32.09 12.11
N GLU A 222 -40.15 32.33 13.36
CA GLU A 222 -40.99 33.03 14.34
C GLU A 222 -41.25 34.49 13.94
N GLN A 223 -40.26 35.17 13.35
CA GLN A 223 -40.41 36.52 12.82
C GLN A 223 -41.34 36.55 11.60
N VAL A 224 -41.22 35.56 10.71
CA VAL A 224 -42.10 35.41 9.54
C VAL A 224 -43.54 35.14 9.97
N ASN A 225 -43.76 34.29 10.97
CA ASN A 225 -45.09 33.99 11.49
C ASN A 225 -45.74 35.23 12.13
N ARG A 226 -44.98 36.03 12.90
CA ARG A 226 -45.45 37.34 13.41
C ARG A 226 -45.84 38.31 12.29
N LEU A 227 -45.06 38.36 11.22
CA LEU A 227 -45.36 39.19 10.04
C LEU A 227 -46.63 38.72 9.32
N LEU A 228 -46.84 37.40 9.22
CA LEU A 228 -48.06 36.82 8.64
C LEU A 228 -49.30 37.14 9.49
N GLU A 229 -49.21 37.07 10.82
CA GLU A 229 -50.31 37.45 11.71
C GLU A 229 -50.65 38.94 11.60
N THR A 230 -49.63 39.81 11.57
CA THR A 230 -49.86 41.26 11.38
C THR A 230 -50.46 41.56 10.01
N ALA A 231 -49.99 40.90 8.94
CA ALA A 231 -50.59 41.04 7.61
C ALA A 231 -52.07 40.60 7.59
N ARG A 232 -52.40 39.49 8.28
CA ARG A 232 -53.80 39.05 8.45
C ARG A 232 -54.64 40.08 9.21
N SER A 233 -54.14 40.64 10.31
CA SER A 233 -54.84 41.69 11.06
C SER A 233 -55.10 42.92 10.19
N ILE A 234 -54.08 43.41 9.48
CA ILE A 234 -54.20 44.56 8.58
C ILE A 234 -55.25 44.29 7.49
N SER A 235 -55.28 43.08 6.92
CA SER A 235 -56.29 42.72 5.93
C SER A 235 -57.71 42.72 6.50
N ALA A 236 -57.89 42.22 7.73
CA ALA A 236 -59.18 42.24 8.41
C ALA A 236 -59.62 43.66 8.75
N ASP A 237 -58.69 44.51 9.20
CA ASP A 237 -58.98 45.92 9.51
C ASP A 237 -59.29 46.73 8.25
N ALA A 238 -58.63 46.43 7.12
CA ALA A 238 -58.96 47.02 5.83
C ALA A 238 -60.40 46.67 5.40
N GLU A 239 -60.85 45.43 5.61
CA GLU A 239 -62.22 45.01 5.32
C GLU A 239 -63.24 45.69 6.24
N ARG A 240 -62.92 45.83 7.53
CA ARG A 240 -63.71 46.61 8.49
C ARG A 240 -63.82 48.07 8.04
N LEU A 241 -62.72 48.68 7.60
CA LEU A 241 -62.70 50.05 7.07
C LEU A 241 -63.57 50.20 5.82
N ARG A 242 -63.53 49.25 4.88
CA ARG A 242 -64.45 49.26 3.73
C ARG A 242 -65.90 49.19 4.16
N THR A 243 -66.20 48.34 5.14
CA THR A 243 -67.55 48.18 5.69
C THR A 243 -68.03 49.47 6.37
N LEU A 244 -67.17 50.08 7.19
CA LEU A 244 -67.45 51.37 7.83
C LEU A 244 -67.71 52.46 6.80
N ASN A 245 -66.85 52.58 5.78
CA ASN A 245 -67.02 53.56 4.71
C ASN A 245 -68.35 53.35 3.94
N ARG A 246 -68.79 52.09 3.75
CA ARG A 246 -70.10 51.80 3.16
C ARG A 246 -71.24 52.30 4.07
N LEU A 247 -71.18 51.96 5.36
CA LEU A 247 -72.19 52.39 6.34
C LEU A 247 -72.25 53.91 6.47
N THR A 248 -71.10 54.61 6.44
CA THR A 248 -71.06 56.07 6.45
C THR A 248 -71.79 56.66 5.24
N ARG A 249 -71.57 56.11 4.03
CA ARG A 249 -72.32 56.54 2.83
C ARG A 249 -73.81 56.26 2.95
N GLU A 250 -74.20 55.11 3.49
CA GLU A 250 -75.62 54.78 3.73
C GLU A 250 -76.27 55.74 4.72
N ILE A 251 -75.55 56.13 5.78
CA ILE A 251 -76.03 57.13 6.73
C ILE A 251 -76.16 58.50 6.04
N GLU A 252 -75.18 58.91 5.24
CA GLU A 252 -75.25 60.17 4.47
C GLU A 252 -76.45 60.18 3.50
N ASP A 253 -76.69 59.08 2.79
CA ASP A 253 -77.83 58.96 1.88
C ASP A 253 -79.16 58.96 2.63
N ASN A 254 -79.26 58.25 3.77
CA ASN A 254 -80.43 58.30 4.63
C ASN A 254 -80.68 59.71 5.20
N GLN A 255 -79.62 60.44 5.55
CA GLN A 255 -79.72 61.82 6.00
C GLN A 255 -80.30 62.72 4.91
N ARG A 256 -79.83 62.57 3.66
CA ARG A 256 -80.39 63.29 2.50
C ARG A 256 -81.86 62.96 2.27
N ILE A 257 -82.25 61.69 2.44
CA ILE A 257 -83.66 61.26 2.35
C ILE A 257 -84.49 61.94 3.43
N CYS A 258 -84.03 61.92 4.69
CA CYS A 258 -84.68 62.61 5.81
C CYS A 258 -84.82 64.12 5.55
N ASP A 259 -83.77 64.78 5.05
CA ASP A 259 -83.79 66.20 4.70
C ASP A 259 -84.83 66.48 3.60
N SER A 260 -84.96 65.61 2.60
CA SER A 260 -85.97 65.75 1.54
C SER A 260 -87.41 65.56 2.05
N LEU A 261 -87.61 64.68 3.04
CA LEU A 261 -88.91 64.41 3.66
C LEU A 261 -89.35 65.53 4.62
N SER A 262 -88.43 66.35 5.13
CA SER A 262 -88.77 67.52 5.95
C SER A 262 -89.69 68.53 5.23
N GLY A 263 -89.66 68.55 3.88
CA GLY A 263 -90.58 69.34 3.04
C GLY A 263 -92.03 68.86 3.08
N ALA A 264 -92.30 67.63 3.53
CA ALA A 264 -93.64 67.04 3.62
C ALA A 264 -94.53 67.71 4.68
N GLY A 265 -93.97 68.49 5.62
CA GLY A 265 -94.75 69.25 6.59
C GLY A 265 -95.71 70.29 5.98
N LYS A 266 -95.46 70.74 4.72
CA LYS A 266 -96.43 71.57 3.98
C LYS A 266 -97.62 70.76 3.45
N ALA A 267 -97.39 69.51 3.05
CA ALA A 267 -98.46 68.61 2.61
C ALA A 267 -99.34 68.20 3.81
N GLU A 268 -98.75 68.03 4.99
CA GLU A 268 -99.46 67.73 6.24
C GLU A 268 -100.49 68.82 6.60
N LYS A 269 -100.10 70.10 6.51
CA LYS A 269 -101.02 71.23 6.72
C LYS A 269 -102.13 71.32 5.67
N GLN A 270 -101.85 70.92 4.43
CA GLN A 270 -102.87 70.87 3.37
C GLN A 270 -103.88 69.75 3.61
N ILE A 271 -103.43 68.60 4.12
CA ILE A 271 -104.30 67.49 4.52
C ILE A 271 -105.20 67.89 5.69
N ASP A 272 -104.67 68.59 6.71
CA ASP A 272 -105.48 69.11 7.82
C ASP A 272 -106.55 70.11 7.34
N GLY A 273 -106.20 70.97 6.38
CA GLY A 273 -107.16 71.89 5.76
C GLY A 273 -108.29 71.16 5.01
N LEU A 274 -107.97 70.09 4.29
CA LEU A 274 -108.96 69.25 3.61
C LEU A 274 -109.84 68.48 4.59
N LEU A 275 -109.29 67.98 5.70
CA LEU A 275 -110.06 67.35 6.77
C LEU A 275 -111.04 68.33 7.44
N GLY A 276 -110.66 69.61 7.56
CA GLY A 276 -111.55 70.68 8.01
C GLY A 276 -112.76 70.86 7.09
N LEU A 277 -112.54 70.92 5.78
CA LEU A 277 -113.61 71.03 4.78
C LEU A 277 -114.56 69.83 4.77
N VAL A 278 -114.04 68.60 4.98
CA VAL A 278 -114.88 67.40 5.10
C VAL A 278 -115.84 67.50 6.29
N ARG A 279 -115.37 67.98 7.45
CA ARG A 279 -116.24 68.20 8.63
C ARG A 279 -117.33 69.23 8.36
N GLU A 280 -117.01 70.28 7.61
CA GLU A 280 -117.95 71.34 7.24
C GLU A 280 -119.04 70.81 6.29
N ILE A 281 -118.67 69.98 5.31
CA ILE A 281 -119.61 69.29 4.42
C ILE A 281 -120.56 68.37 5.20
N GLU A 282 -120.07 67.66 6.22
CA GLU A 282 -120.92 66.82 7.06
C GLU A 282 -121.94 67.63 7.87
N GLN A 283 -121.55 68.78 8.43
CA GLN A 283 -122.49 69.68 9.11
C GLN A 283 -123.57 70.21 8.17
N LEU A 284 -123.18 70.62 6.95
CA LEU A 284 -124.11 71.10 5.94
C LEU A 284 -125.09 70.00 5.49
N LYS A 285 -124.62 68.75 5.34
CA LYS A 285 -125.50 67.60 5.06
C LYS A 285 -126.52 67.37 6.17
N ARG A 286 -126.09 67.38 7.44
CA ARG A 286 -127.02 67.25 8.59
C ARG A 286 -128.07 68.36 8.59
N ARG A 287 -127.66 69.60 8.31
CA ARG A 287 -128.56 70.76 8.26
C ARG A 287 -129.56 70.67 7.11
N ARG A 288 -129.12 70.18 5.94
CA ARG A 288 -130.02 69.87 4.82
C ARG A 288 -131.03 68.80 5.20
N ASP A 289 -130.59 67.74 5.87
CA ASP A 289 -131.48 66.64 6.27
C ASP A 289 -132.54 67.11 7.28
N SER A 290 -132.16 67.93 8.27
CA SER A 290 -133.12 68.57 9.19
C SER A 290 -134.13 69.47 8.46
N LEU A 291 -133.69 70.26 7.47
CA LEU A 291 -134.59 71.08 6.65
C LEU A 291 -135.55 70.24 5.81
N ARG A 292 -135.10 69.06 5.34
CA ARG A 292 -135.96 68.10 4.64
C ARG A 292 -137.05 67.55 5.57
N ASP A 293 -136.71 67.24 6.81
CA ASP A 293 -137.66 66.77 7.81
C ASP A 293 -138.70 67.85 8.16
N TYR A 294 -138.28 69.12 8.26
CA TYR A 294 -139.22 70.24 8.38
C TYR A 294 -140.13 70.40 7.15
N GLY A 295 -139.61 70.16 5.94
CA GLY A 295 -140.42 70.12 4.72
C GLY A 295 -141.48 69.00 4.74
N GLY A 296 -141.13 67.84 5.31
CA GLY A 296 -142.09 66.74 5.53
C GLY A 296 -143.20 67.13 6.51
N LEU A 297 -142.85 67.75 7.63
CA LEU A 297 -143.82 68.24 8.62
C LEU A 297 -144.78 69.28 8.05
N ILE A 298 -144.31 70.16 7.16
CA ILE A 298 -145.17 71.15 6.48
C ILE A 298 -146.12 70.45 5.51
N ALA A 299 -145.65 69.46 4.75
CA ALA A 299 -146.50 68.71 3.83
C ALA A 299 -147.59 67.92 4.57
N ASP A 300 -147.27 67.33 5.72
CA ASP A 300 -148.24 66.64 6.58
C ASP A 300 -149.28 67.64 7.13
N ALA A 301 -148.86 68.83 7.57
CA ALA A 301 -149.76 69.87 8.02
C ALA A 301 -150.68 70.39 6.90
N GLU A 302 -150.19 70.53 5.67
CA GLU A 302 -150.99 70.89 4.50
C GLU A 302 -152.03 69.81 4.16
N ALA A 303 -151.65 68.53 4.27
CA ALA A 303 -152.56 67.40 4.08
C ALA A 303 -153.67 67.39 5.16
N ASP A 304 -153.31 67.68 6.41
CA ASP A 304 -154.25 67.82 7.52
C ASP A 304 -155.21 69.00 7.32
N ILE A 305 -154.71 70.17 6.89
CA ILE A 305 -155.56 71.33 6.57
C ILE A 305 -156.57 70.98 5.47
N LYS A 306 -156.13 70.26 4.43
CA LYS A 306 -157.01 69.83 3.33
C LYS A 306 -158.06 68.84 3.82
N ARG A 307 -157.69 67.91 4.69
CA ARG A 307 -158.60 66.94 5.32
C ARG A 307 -159.63 67.63 6.22
N TYR A 308 -159.19 68.52 7.11
CA TYR A 308 -160.10 69.29 7.96
C TYR A 308 -161.02 70.22 7.14
N GLY A 309 -160.52 70.78 6.03
CA GLY A 309 -161.34 71.52 5.08
C GLY A 309 -162.44 70.66 4.45
N GLN A 310 -162.12 69.42 4.08
CA GLN A 310 -163.09 68.46 3.55
C GLN A 310 -164.12 68.04 4.61
N ASP A 311 -163.68 67.83 5.85
CA ASP A 311 -164.55 67.48 6.99
C ASP A 311 -165.51 68.62 7.35
N ILE A 312 -165.06 69.89 7.28
CA ILE A 312 -165.95 71.05 7.43
C ILE A 312 -167.02 71.06 6.35
N VAL A 313 -166.67 70.86 5.08
CA VAL A 313 -167.62 70.83 3.96
C VAL A 313 -168.65 69.70 4.14
N ASN A 314 -168.23 68.53 4.61
CA ASN A 314 -169.13 67.41 4.87
C ASN A 314 -170.05 67.66 6.07
N THR A 315 -169.54 68.28 7.13
CA THR A 315 -170.32 68.62 8.34
C THR A 315 -171.33 69.74 8.06
N THR A 316 -170.99 70.72 7.23
CA THR A 316 -171.92 71.77 6.78
C THR A 316 -173.05 71.20 5.91
N LYS A 317 -172.75 70.21 5.06
CA LYS A 317 -173.78 69.48 4.29
C LYS A 317 -174.71 68.68 5.20
N GLN A 318 -174.17 67.99 6.20
CA GLN A 318 -175.00 67.29 7.20
C GLN A 318 -175.88 68.25 7.99
N PHE A 319 -175.34 69.38 8.45
CA PHE A 319 -176.09 70.41 9.18
C PHE A 319 -177.26 70.96 8.35
N ASN A 320 -177.03 71.27 7.06
CA ASN A 320 -178.08 71.77 6.17
C ASN A 320 -179.14 70.71 5.81
N SER A 321 -178.78 69.42 5.79
CA SER A 321 -179.73 68.32 5.50
C SER A 321 -180.66 67.96 6.68
N LEU A 322 -180.26 68.32 7.90
CA LEU A 322 -181.00 68.04 9.14
C LEU A 322 -181.83 69.25 9.61
N MET A 323 -181.79 70.37 8.88
CA MET A 323 -182.56 71.58 9.19
C MET A 323 -183.95 71.55 8.52
N PRO A 324 -185.05 71.50 9.28
CA PRO A 324 -186.41 71.67 8.75
C PRO A 324 -186.70 73.14 8.35
N GLU A 325 -187.66 73.37 7.45
CA GLU A 325 -188.03 74.68 6.86
C GLU A 325 -188.45 75.78 7.87
N ARG A 326 -188.55 75.47 9.17
CA ARG A 326 -188.77 76.44 10.24
C ARG A 326 -187.81 76.19 11.39
N CYS A 327 -187.07 77.23 11.80
CA CYS A 327 -185.97 77.10 12.75
C CYS A 327 -186.49 76.90 14.20
N PRO A 328 -186.11 75.80 14.89
CA PRO A 328 -186.55 75.52 16.25
C PRO A 328 -185.99 76.46 17.34
N LEU A 329 -185.08 77.39 16.98
CA LEU A 329 -184.50 78.38 17.90
C LEU A 329 -184.98 79.82 17.68
N CYS A 330 -185.69 80.14 16.58
CA CYS A 330 -186.16 81.52 16.33
C CYS A 330 -187.56 81.69 15.69
N GLY A 331 -188.33 80.62 15.46
CA GLY A 331 -189.79 80.74 15.24
C GLY A 331 -190.23 81.45 13.95
N LYS A 332 -189.36 81.53 12.94
CA LYS A 332 -189.74 81.63 11.53
C LYS A 332 -189.10 80.51 10.74
#